data_AF-A0A7C5J555-F1
#
_entry.id   AF-A0A7C5J555-F1
#
_cell.length_a   1.000
_cell.length_b   1.000
_cell.length_c   1.000
_cell.angle_alpha   90.00
_cell.angle_beta   90.00
_cell.angle_gamma   90.00
#
_symmetry.space_group_name_H-M   'P 1'
#
loop_
_entity.id
_entity.type
_entity.pdbx_description
1 polymer ?
#
loop_
_entity_poly.entity_id
_entity_poly.type
_entity_poly.pdbx_seq_one_letter_code
_entity_poly.pdbx_strand_id
1 'polypeptide(L)'
;MLNDDRRDVLLEGTRKLIERWGFERYVSAPVVEPTDRFFPDPYTADLHGVRAVARRLMVHMGLEGVHVDATGVDRADDDPLAETVVLLRRATETGIVLDVHRIGPAEEVPLVLTHALARAYVLLRLGGDGAYRAPALDTASDTAALNEDDEQAAFAAGHLGLGLLVAVGAHRYRASGELAGTMVVTRWLHQRLGVLAPDEACFLLAVRAVVQRVDDAAIKRWKKLLGANKRKSFGESLRDLHRDRGALLEALGLPEEALWPDVQPPDAAPLPDDGWQPEERQPVFRDTDHHHGVGGMMFGGLAGVLGLVAAASLDPSSGVLLLGLAGLPGAAFVGYRVGLLVRAGDTCSGCGGPVPDDVTECTGCGGQIRGALEPGQTHLEAVAEVTGLLEELEREAEEDLEKAAPRYVEAGVRCPTCSWIPDGDAHWQCHVCEGEMFNTFAHGGQCPHCDEVFEETVCPACDHLAPYDWWWPEDEPAEA
;
A
#
# COMPACT_ATOMS: atom_id res chain seq x y z
N MET A 1 -12.99 -9.57 -24.99
CA MET A 1 -12.44 -10.89 -25.36
C MET A 1 -10.97 -10.64 -25.51
N LEU A 2 -10.14 -11.33 -24.73
CA LEU A 2 -8.71 -11.07 -24.68
C LEU A 2 -8.09 -11.37 -26.05
N ASN A 3 -7.38 -10.39 -26.63
CA ASN A 3 -6.71 -10.53 -27.93
C ASN A 3 -5.49 -11.47 -27.81
N ASP A 4 -5.03 -11.98 -28.95
CA ASP A 4 -3.97 -12.99 -28.98
C ASP A 4 -2.62 -12.42 -28.49
N ASP A 5 -2.26 -11.19 -28.90
CA ASP A 5 -1.05 -10.52 -28.42
C ASP A 5 -0.95 -10.45 -26.89
N ARG A 6 -2.07 -10.14 -26.21
CA ARG A 6 -2.08 -10.08 -24.74
C ARG A 6 -2.03 -11.46 -24.12
N ARG A 7 -2.64 -12.49 -24.75
CA ARG A 7 -2.52 -13.88 -24.29
C ARG A 7 -1.05 -14.31 -24.30
N ASP A 8 -0.32 -13.98 -25.36
CA ASP A 8 1.10 -14.30 -25.51
C ASP A 8 1.94 -13.62 -24.41
N VAL A 9 1.69 -12.34 -24.10
CA VAL A 9 2.35 -11.65 -22.99
C VAL A 9 2.08 -12.31 -21.63
N LEU A 10 0.84 -12.74 -21.37
CA LEU A 10 0.48 -13.41 -20.11
C LEU A 10 1.14 -14.80 -19.99
N LEU A 11 1.20 -15.56 -21.09
CA LEU A 11 1.88 -16.85 -21.13
C LEU A 11 3.39 -16.69 -20.94
N GLU A 12 3.98 -15.70 -21.61
CA GLU A 12 5.40 -15.37 -21.49
C GLU A 12 5.77 -14.94 -20.06
N GLY A 13 4.97 -14.09 -19.43
CA GLY A 13 5.15 -13.70 -18.02
C GLY A 13 5.08 -14.93 -17.09
N THR A 14 4.16 -15.85 -17.35
CA THR A 14 4.04 -17.10 -16.59
C THR A 14 5.26 -18.01 -16.80
N ARG A 15 5.74 -18.16 -18.05
CA ARG A 15 6.92 -18.94 -18.41
C ARG A 15 8.16 -18.41 -17.69
N LYS A 16 8.39 -17.09 -17.71
CA LYS A 16 9.53 -16.46 -17.00
C LYS A 16 9.55 -16.80 -15.51
N LEU A 17 8.40 -16.82 -14.84
CA LEU A 17 8.34 -17.21 -13.42
C LEU A 17 8.59 -18.71 -13.21
N ILE A 18 8.10 -19.56 -14.11
CA ILE A 18 8.38 -21.01 -14.07
C ILE A 18 9.88 -21.26 -14.23
N GLU A 19 10.54 -20.60 -15.18
CA GLU A 19 11.99 -20.70 -15.40
C GLU A 19 12.78 -20.19 -14.19
N ARG A 20 12.31 -19.11 -13.55
CA ARG A 20 13.00 -18.48 -12.42
C ARG A 20 12.83 -19.24 -11.10
N TRP A 21 11.63 -19.73 -10.80
CA TRP A 21 11.27 -20.27 -9.48
C TRP A 21 10.99 -21.78 -9.48
N GLY A 22 11.07 -22.43 -10.64
CA GLY A 22 10.82 -23.86 -10.80
C GLY A 22 9.37 -24.17 -11.19
N PHE A 23 9.20 -25.25 -11.93
CA PHE A 23 7.88 -25.69 -12.39
C PHE A 23 7.13 -26.49 -11.32
N GLU A 24 7.83 -27.07 -10.35
CA GLU A 24 7.30 -28.02 -9.38
C GLU A 24 6.15 -27.41 -8.58
N ARG A 25 6.36 -26.19 -8.05
CA ARG A 25 5.31 -25.46 -7.33
C ARG A 25 4.18 -25.01 -8.25
N TYR A 26 4.52 -24.67 -9.50
CA TYR A 26 3.53 -24.31 -10.50
C TYR A 26 2.61 -25.49 -10.89
N VAL A 27 3.09 -26.74 -10.88
CA VAL A 27 2.24 -27.87 -11.25
C VAL A 27 1.57 -28.51 -10.03
N SER A 28 2.18 -28.45 -8.85
CA SER A 28 1.67 -29.13 -7.64
C SER A 28 0.87 -28.27 -6.67
N ALA A 29 1.08 -26.95 -6.58
CA ALA A 29 0.37 -26.16 -5.58
C ALA A 29 -1.13 -26.11 -5.89
N PRO A 30 -2.00 -26.34 -4.88
CA PRO A 30 -3.44 -26.34 -5.10
C PRO A 30 -3.94 -24.92 -5.43
N VAL A 31 -5.00 -24.83 -6.23
CA VAL A 31 -5.66 -23.55 -6.47
C VAL A 31 -6.52 -23.18 -5.26
N VAL A 32 -6.15 -22.11 -4.57
CA VAL A 32 -6.74 -21.68 -3.30
C VAL A 32 -8.14 -21.11 -3.50
N GLU A 33 -9.14 -21.73 -2.86
CA GLU A 33 -10.53 -21.28 -2.86
C GLU A 33 -10.83 -20.44 -1.59
N PRO A 34 -11.56 -19.31 -1.67
CA PRO A 34 -11.98 -18.53 -0.50
C PRO A 34 -13.11 -19.24 0.27
N THR A 35 -12.78 -20.37 0.88
CA THR A 35 -13.70 -21.27 1.58
C THR A 35 -13.02 -21.88 2.79
N ASP A 36 -13.80 -22.37 3.74
CA ASP A 36 -13.31 -23.04 4.97
C ASP A 36 -12.38 -24.24 4.69
N ARG A 37 -12.44 -24.81 3.47
CA ARG A 37 -11.52 -25.88 3.06
C ARG A 37 -10.06 -25.40 3.00
N PHE A 38 -9.82 -24.14 2.65
CA PHE A 38 -8.49 -23.53 2.54
C PHE A 38 -8.21 -22.51 3.64
N PHE A 39 -9.26 -22.04 4.32
CA PHE A 39 -9.21 -21.12 5.44
C PHE A 39 -10.01 -21.69 6.63
N PRO A 40 -9.53 -22.78 7.25
CA PRO A 40 -10.25 -23.44 8.35
C PRO A 40 -10.18 -22.64 9.67
N ASP A 41 -9.33 -21.61 9.72
CA ASP A 41 -9.08 -20.82 10.93
C ASP A 41 -10.25 -19.87 11.23
N PRO A 42 -10.67 -19.74 12.50
CA PRO A 42 -11.67 -18.75 12.88
C PRO A 42 -11.22 -17.34 12.52
N TYR A 43 -12.12 -16.58 11.88
CA TYR A 43 -11.88 -15.19 11.53
C TYR A 43 -12.53 -14.23 12.53
N THR A 44 -11.74 -13.28 13.02
CA THR A 44 -12.18 -12.12 13.80
C THR A 44 -11.98 -10.85 12.99
N ALA A 45 -12.88 -9.88 13.12
CA ALA A 45 -12.86 -8.67 12.29
C ALA A 45 -11.93 -7.58 12.90
N ASP A 46 -10.69 -7.97 13.15
CA ASP A 46 -9.63 -7.24 13.86
C ASP A 46 -8.23 -7.59 13.30
N LEU A 47 -7.15 -7.06 13.88
CA LEU A 47 -5.78 -7.37 13.41
C LEU A 47 -5.44 -8.85 13.52
N HIS A 48 -5.97 -9.54 14.54
CA HIS A 48 -5.72 -10.97 14.73
C HIS A 48 -6.30 -11.79 13.57
N GLY A 49 -7.52 -11.51 13.13
CA GLY A 49 -8.13 -12.21 12.00
C GLY A 49 -7.47 -11.87 10.66
N VAL A 50 -7.08 -10.61 10.42
CA VAL A 50 -6.31 -10.22 9.23
C VAL A 50 -4.98 -10.98 9.19
N ARG A 51 -4.25 -11.02 10.31
CA ARG A 51 -3.00 -11.75 10.44
C ARG A 51 -3.19 -13.25 10.28
N ALA A 52 -4.26 -13.84 10.82
CA ALA A 52 -4.55 -15.27 10.66
C ALA A 52 -4.76 -15.64 9.18
N VAL A 53 -5.50 -14.81 8.43
CA VAL A 53 -5.67 -15.01 6.98
C VAL A 53 -4.33 -14.83 6.25
N ALA A 54 -3.50 -13.86 6.65
CA ALA A 54 -2.17 -13.65 6.06
C ALA A 54 -1.25 -14.87 6.30
N ARG A 55 -1.17 -15.37 7.54
CA ARG A 55 -0.44 -16.60 7.89
C ARG A 55 -0.92 -17.79 7.06
N ARG A 56 -2.23 -17.95 6.90
CA ARG A 56 -2.79 -19.04 6.10
C ARG A 56 -2.40 -18.93 4.63
N LEU A 57 -2.45 -17.73 4.05
CA LEU A 57 -1.97 -17.49 2.69
C LEU A 57 -0.47 -17.81 2.57
N MET A 58 0.34 -17.43 3.55
CA MET A 58 1.78 -17.72 3.57
C MET A 58 2.07 -19.22 3.60
N VAL A 59 1.26 -20.04 4.30
CA VAL A 59 1.33 -21.51 4.20
C VAL A 59 1.09 -21.97 2.77
N HIS A 60 0.02 -21.50 2.13
CA HIS A 60 -0.26 -21.83 0.72
C HIS A 60 0.84 -21.34 -0.24
N MET A 61 1.64 -20.36 0.16
CA MET A 61 2.78 -19.81 -0.59
C MET A 61 4.13 -20.45 -0.24
N GLY A 62 4.21 -21.29 0.81
CA GLY A 62 5.45 -21.93 1.24
C GLY A 62 6.39 -20.98 1.97
N LEU A 63 5.80 -20.03 2.72
CA LEU A 63 6.50 -19.03 3.53
C LEU A 63 6.30 -19.30 5.03
N GLU A 64 6.14 -20.56 5.45
CA GLU A 64 5.86 -20.92 6.85
C GLU A 64 6.99 -20.53 7.82
N GLY A 65 8.21 -20.36 7.31
CA GLY A 65 9.37 -19.91 8.08
C GLY A 65 9.49 -18.39 8.22
N VAL A 66 8.64 -17.61 7.56
CA VAL A 66 8.65 -16.14 7.59
C VAL A 66 7.58 -15.67 8.56
N HIS A 67 7.92 -14.79 9.51
CA HIS A 67 6.94 -14.21 10.42
C HIS A 67 6.08 -13.17 9.70
N VAL A 68 4.84 -12.98 10.15
CA VAL A 68 4.00 -11.86 9.70
C VAL A 68 3.44 -11.11 10.88
N ASP A 69 3.52 -9.80 10.79
CA ASP A 69 2.93 -8.86 11.72
C ASP A 69 1.86 -8.01 11.03
N ALA A 70 0.89 -7.53 11.80
CA ALA A 70 -0.19 -6.67 11.35
C ALA A 70 -0.35 -5.52 12.34
N THR A 71 -0.18 -4.29 11.85
CA THR A 71 -0.36 -3.05 12.62
C THR A 71 -1.52 -2.24 12.05
N GLY A 72 -2.03 -1.27 12.80
CA GLY A 72 -3.04 -0.31 12.33
C GLY A 72 -4.41 -0.51 12.96
N VAL A 73 -5.47 -0.37 12.16
CA VAL A 73 -6.86 -0.42 12.59
C VAL A 73 -7.24 -1.83 13.04
N ASP A 74 -7.69 -1.92 14.29
CA ASP A 74 -7.98 -3.19 14.98
C ASP A 74 -9.48 -3.53 15.05
N ARG A 75 -10.28 -2.90 14.19
CA ARG A 75 -11.71 -3.17 14.10
C ARG A 75 -12.24 -2.95 12.70
N ALA A 76 -13.14 -3.84 12.27
CA ALA A 76 -13.91 -3.63 11.05
C ALA A 76 -14.79 -2.38 11.10
N ASP A 77 -14.90 -1.77 9.93
CA ASP A 77 -15.83 -0.69 9.68
C ASP A 77 -17.25 -1.28 9.58
N ASP A 78 -18.19 -0.65 10.30
CA ASP A 78 -19.58 -1.08 10.35
C ASP A 78 -20.32 -0.75 9.02
N ASP A 79 -19.73 0.03 8.10
CA ASP A 79 -20.30 0.28 6.77
C ASP A 79 -20.25 -1.01 5.90
N PRO A 80 -21.40 -1.53 5.41
CA PRO A 80 -21.43 -2.68 4.50
C PRO A 80 -20.70 -2.46 3.17
N LEU A 81 -20.44 -1.20 2.80
CA LEU A 81 -19.63 -0.80 1.65
C LEU A 81 -18.18 -0.45 2.02
N ALA A 82 -17.76 -0.64 3.27
CA ALA A 82 -16.37 -0.45 3.65
C ALA A 82 -15.44 -1.35 2.82
N GLU A 83 -14.32 -0.79 2.39
CA GLU A 83 -13.27 -1.49 1.68
C GLU A 83 -12.23 -1.99 2.66
N THR A 84 -11.64 -3.15 2.36
CA THR A 84 -10.45 -3.60 3.07
C THR A 84 -9.24 -2.95 2.42
N VAL A 85 -8.42 -2.27 3.22
CA VAL A 85 -7.19 -1.61 2.79
C VAL A 85 -6.07 -2.11 3.68
N VAL A 86 -5.19 -2.93 3.09
CA VAL A 86 -3.98 -3.44 3.73
C VAL A 86 -2.80 -3.16 2.82
N LEU A 87 -1.78 -2.53 3.37
CA LEU A 87 -0.55 -2.17 2.67
C LEU A 87 0.61 -3.04 3.17
N LEU A 88 1.48 -3.44 2.26
CA LEU A 88 2.76 -4.03 2.63
C LEU A 88 3.70 -2.91 3.11
N ARG A 89 4.17 -2.99 4.36
CA ARG A 89 5.09 -1.99 4.96
C ARG A 89 6.55 -2.43 4.94
N ARG A 90 6.80 -3.73 5.07
CA ARG A 90 8.14 -4.32 5.06
C ARG A 90 8.06 -5.79 4.66
N ALA A 91 9.02 -6.27 3.88
CA ALA A 91 9.22 -7.69 3.61
C ALA A 91 10.72 -8.00 3.69
N THR A 92 11.08 -8.95 4.56
CA THR A 92 12.45 -9.43 4.77
C THR A 92 12.45 -10.93 4.95
N GLU A 93 13.61 -11.58 4.80
CA GLU A 93 13.71 -13.04 4.94
C GLU A 93 13.17 -13.57 6.27
N THR A 94 13.22 -12.75 7.33
CA THR A 94 12.73 -13.10 8.67
C THR A 94 11.29 -12.69 8.93
N GLY A 95 10.74 -11.70 8.22
CA GLY A 95 9.42 -11.18 8.53
C GLY A 95 8.79 -10.22 7.52
N ILE A 96 7.46 -10.22 7.51
CA ILE A 96 6.58 -9.34 6.73
C ILE A 96 5.77 -8.48 7.70
N VAL A 97 5.67 -7.18 7.45
CA VAL A 97 4.81 -6.27 8.22
C VAL A 97 3.73 -5.70 7.32
N LEU A 98 2.48 -5.86 7.74
CA LEU A 98 1.28 -5.36 7.07
C LEU A 98 0.71 -4.16 7.84
N ASP A 99 0.38 -3.09 7.14
CA ASP A 99 -0.31 -1.94 7.71
C ASP A 99 -1.79 -1.96 7.29
N VAL A 100 -2.68 -2.06 8.28
CA VAL A 100 -4.12 -2.24 8.10
C VAL A 100 -4.80 -0.89 8.30
N HIS A 101 -5.23 -0.26 7.22
CA HIS A 101 -5.89 1.05 7.28
C HIS A 101 -7.40 0.93 7.43
N ARG A 102 -8.01 -0.11 6.85
CA ARG A 102 -9.45 -0.39 6.94
C ARG A 102 -9.71 -1.88 6.83
N ILE A 103 -10.64 -2.40 7.63
CA ILE A 103 -11.10 -3.79 7.55
C ILE A 103 -12.56 -3.76 7.09
N GLY A 104 -12.81 -4.27 5.89
CA GLY A 104 -14.14 -4.43 5.32
C GLY A 104 -14.72 -5.84 5.58
N PRO A 105 -15.62 -6.33 4.72
CA PRO A 105 -16.19 -7.66 4.84
C PRO A 105 -15.14 -8.77 4.82
N ALA A 106 -15.34 -9.82 5.62
CA ALA A 106 -14.40 -10.93 5.80
C ALA A 106 -14.00 -11.61 4.48
N GLU A 107 -14.93 -11.72 3.52
CA GLU A 107 -14.65 -12.33 2.21
C GLU A 107 -13.70 -11.53 1.32
N GLU A 108 -13.44 -10.26 1.65
CA GLU A 108 -12.51 -9.38 0.92
C GLU A 108 -11.08 -9.53 1.39
N VAL A 109 -10.88 -9.83 2.68
CA VAL A 109 -9.57 -9.92 3.33
C VAL A 109 -8.60 -10.85 2.58
N PRO A 110 -8.94 -12.12 2.25
CA PRO A 110 -8.01 -12.98 1.52
C PRO A 110 -7.72 -12.46 0.10
N LEU A 111 -8.63 -11.69 -0.52
CA LEU A 111 -8.42 -11.13 -1.85
C LEU A 111 -7.39 -10.00 -1.81
N VAL A 112 -7.52 -9.08 -0.85
CA VAL A 112 -6.58 -7.96 -0.67
C VAL A 112 -5.21 -8.47 -0.23
N LEU A 113 -5.17 -9.36 0.76
CA LEU A 113 -3.92 -9.92 1.26
C LEU A 113 -3.15 -10.73 0.21
N THR A 114 -3.86 -11.38 -0.73
CA THR A 114 -3.21 -12.09 -1.85
C THR A 114 -2.29 -11.15 -2.63
N HIS A 115 -2.70 -9.90 -2.87
CA HIS A 115 -1.87 -8.94 -3.60
C HIS A 115 -0.68 -8.46 -2.77
N ALA A 116 -0.89 -8.10 -1.50
CA ALA A 116 0.18 -7.65 -0.61
C ALA A 116 1.24 -8.74 -0.40
N LEU A 117 0.82 -9.98 -0.16
CA LEU A 117 1.72 -11.10 0.07
C LEU A 117 2.41 -11.57 -1.21
N ALA A 118 1.75 -11.54 -2.36
CA ALA A 118 2.41 -11.87 -3.61
C ALA A 118 3.53 -10.86 -3.95
N ARG A 119 3.34 -9.57 -3.65
CA ARG A 119 4.41 -8.57 -3.72
C ARG A 119 5.55 -8.90 -2.75
N ALA A 120 5.21 -9.20 -1.49
CA ALA A 120 6.21 -9.61 -0.50
C ALA A 120 7.01 -10.83 -0.99
N TYR A 121 6.35 -11.85 -1.54
CA TYR A 121 7.02 -13.02 -2.11
C TYR A 121 7.99 -12.67 -3.22
N VAL A 122 7.60 -11.78 -4.15
CA VAL A 122 8.48 -11.30 -5.20
C VAL A 122 9.71 -10.63 -4.57
N LEU A 123 9.53 -9.66 -3.68
CA LEU A 123 10.63 -8.96 -3.01
C LEU A 123 11.61 -9.91 -2.30
N LEU A 124 11.08 -10.88 -1.53
CA LEU A 124 11.88 -11.90 -0.84
C LEU A 124 12.70 -12.78 -1.80
N ARG A 125 12.18 -13.05 -3.00
CA ARG A 125 12.85 -13.88 -4.02
C ARG A 125 13.74 -13.10 -4.98
N LEU A 126 13.63 -11.78 -5.00
CA LEU A 126 14.53 -10.89 -5.74
C LEU A 126 15.81 -10.55 -4.95
N GLY A 127 15.85 -10.84 -3.64
CA GLY A 127 17.03 -10.62 -2.78
C GLY A 127 17.20 -9.20 -2.27
N GLY A 128 16.12 -8.40 -2.21
CA GLY A 128 16.20 -7.01 -1.77
C GLY A 128 15.92 -6.83 -0.29
N ASP A 129 16.83 -6.17 0.43
CA ASP A 129 16.67 -5.61 1.79
C ASP A 129 15.65 -4.43 1.87
N GLY A 130 14.71 -4.38 0.93
CA GLY A 130 13.83 -3.24 0.71
C GLY A 130 12.75 -3.10 1.78
N ALA A 131 12.85 -2.06 2.61
CA ALA A 131 11.72 -1.47 3.30
C ALA A 131 10.74 -0.89 2.25
N TYR A 132 9.94 -1.77 1.64
CA TYR A 132 8.90 -1.37 0.69
C TYR A 132 7.86 -0.53 1.41
N ARG A 133 7.93 0.80 1.25
CA ARG A 133 6.80 1.67 1.56
C ARG A 133 5.81 1.51 0.43
N ALA A 134 4.61 1.03 0.76
CA ALA A 134 3.51 1.12 -0.18
C ALA A 134 3.41 2.55 -0.71
N PRO A 135 3.21 2.74 -2.03
CA PRO A 135 2.85 4.04 -2.56
C PRO A 135 1.69 4.55 -1.73
N ALA A 136 1.80 5.78 -1.22
CA ALA A 136 0.65 6.46 -0.65
C ALA A 136 -0.53 6.25 -1.62
N LEU A 137 -1.72 6.00 -1.09
CA LEU A 137 -2.95 5.95 -1.87
C LEU A 137 -3.23 7.35 -2.44
N ASP A 138 -2.40 7.77 -3.39
CA ASP A 138 -2.60 8.97 -4.17
C ASP A 138 -3.18 8.54 -5.50
N THR A 139 -4.42 8.98 -5.74
CA THR A 139 -5.22 8.60 -6.91
C THR A 139 -4.70 9.15 -8.23
N ALA A 140 -3.49 9.72 -8.27
CA ALA A 140 -2.89 10.23 -9.48
C ALA A 140 -1.36 10.30 -9.32
N SER A 141 -0.62 10.01 -10.39
CA SER A 141 0.80 10.39 -10.56
C SER A 141 1.88 9.40 -10.06
N ASP A 142 1.91 8.18 -10.61
CA ASP A 142 3.11 7.64 -11.31
C ASP A 142 2.85 6.19 -11.76
N THR A 143 2.14 6.04 -12.87
CA THR A 143 1.50 4.76 -13.25
C THR A 143 2.40 3.74 -13.93
N ALA A 144 3.58 4.12 -14.46
CA ALA A 144 4.35 3.24 -15.33
C ALA A 144 5.21 2.20 -14.58
N ALA A 145 6.01 2.62 -13.60
CA ALA A 145 6.85 1.73 -12.80
C ALA A 145 6.01 0.88 -11.81
N LEU A 146 4.94 1.45 -11.26
CA LEU A 146 3.98 0.74 -10.40
C LEU A 146 3.28 -0.43 -11.11
N ASN A 147 3.13 -0.38 -12.44
CA ASN A 147 2.43 -1.43 -13.16
C ASN A 147 3.27 -2.71 -13.32
N GLU A 148 4.60 -2.61 -13.46
CA GLU A 148 5.44 -3.78 -13.75
C GLU A 148 5.60 -4.67 -12.51
N ASP A 149 5.89 -4.09 -11.35
CA ASP A 149 5.98 -4.81 -10.07
C ASP A 149 4.63 -5.44 -9.67
N ASP A 150 3.53 -4.72 -9.92
CA ASP A 150 2.17 -5.21 -9.63
C ASP A 150 1.76 -6.35 -10.57
N GLU A 151 2.22 -6.31 -11.82
CA GLU A 151 1.95 -7.35 -12.80
C GLU A 151 2.76 -8.60 -12.47
N GLN A 152 4.04 -8.44 -12.09
CA GLN A 152 4.84 -9.54 -11.55
C GLN A 152 4.21 -10.16 -10.30
N ALA A 153 3.70 -9.36 -9.36
CA ALA A 153 3.00 -9.87 -8.18
C ALA A 153 1.72 -10.64 -8.57
N ALA A 154 0.98 -10.18 -9.57
CA ALA A 154 -0.20 -10.90 -10.06
C ALA A 154 0.18 -12.24 -10.72
N PHE A 155 1.27 -12.27 -11.51
CA PHE A 155 1.81 -13.52 -12.05
C PHE A 155 2.30 -14.45 -10.95
N ALA A 156 2.96 -13.92 -9.92
CA ALA A 156 3.44 -14.68 -8.76
C ALA A 156 2.27 -15.31 -8.00
N ALA A 157 1.19 -14.56 -7.76
CA ALA A 157 -0.03 -15.09 -7.17
C ALA A 157 -0.60 -16.26 -8.00
N GLY A 158 -0.62 -16.13 -9.33
CA GLY A 158 -0.99 -17.23 -10.24
C GLY A 158 -0.07 -18.45 -10.11
N HIS A 159 1.24 -18.21 -10.06
CA HIS A 159 2.26 -19.25 -9.91
C HIS A 159 2.11 -20.03 -8.59
N LEU A 160 1.77 -19.34 -7.51
CA LEU A 160 1.61 -19.86 -6.15
C LEU A 160 0.25 -20.53 -5.89
N GLY A 161 -0.65 -20.58 -6.88
CA GLY A 161 -1.98 -21.18 -6.74
C GLY A 161 -3.05 -20.22 -6.20
N LEU A 162 -2.74 -18.93 -6.02
CA LEU A 162 -3.68 -17.90 -5.55
C LEU A 162 -4.48 -17.24 -6.69
N GLY A 163 -4.33 -17.71 -7.94
CA GLY A 163 -4.94 -17.11 -9.13
C GLY A 163 -6.47 -17.01 -9.10
N LEU A 164 -7.17 -17.89 -8.36
CA LEU A 164 -8.62 -17.78 -8.18
C LEU A 164 -8.99 -16.56 -7.32
N LEU A 165 -8.22 -16.28 -6.26
CA LEU A 165 -8.43 -15.10 -5.41
C LEU A 165 -8.20 -13.82 -6.22
N VAL A 166 -7.14 -13.78 -7.04
CA VAL A 166 -6.88 -12.69 -7.99
C VAL A 166 -8.06 -12.51 -8.96
N ALA A 167 -8.54 -13.59 -9.58
CA ALA A 167 -9.67 -13.50 -10.52
C ALA A 167 -10.97 -13.05 -9.85
N VAL A 168 -11.23 -13.45 -8.61
CA VAL A 168 -12.39 -12.98 -7.83
C VAL A 168 -12.26 -11.48 -7.53
N GLY A 169 -11.07 -11.03 -7.10
CA GLY A 169 -10.75 -9.65 -6.73
C GLY A 169 -10.63 -8.65 -7.90
N ALA A 170 -10.27 -9.11 -9.10
CA ALA A 170 -9.98 -8.26 -10.26
C ALA A 170 -11.10 -7.28 -10.67
N HIS A 171 -12.35 -7.52 -10.27
CA HIS A 171 -13.41 -6.52 -10.34
C HIS A 171 -14.59 -6.94 -9.45
N ARG A 172 -14.98 -6.10 -8.50
CA ARG A 172 -16.07 -6.34 -7.57
C ARG A 172 -17.12 -5.24 -7.66
N TYR A 173 -18.34 -5.66 -7.38
CA TYR A 173 -19.52 -4.80 -7.37
C TYR A 173 -20.30 -5.09 -6.11
N ARG A 174 -20.46 -4.07 -5.26
CA ARG A 174 -21.30 -4.12 -4.06
C ARG A 174 -22.34 -3.02 -4.12
N ALA A 175 -23.51 -3.31 -3.57
CA ALA A 175 -24.64 -2.40 -3.52
C ALA A 175 -25.21 -2.42 -2.10
N SER A 176 -25.45 -1.24 -1.53
CA SER A 176 -26.12 -1.13 -0.23
C SER A 176 -27.23 -0.10 -0.32
N GLY A 177 -28.39 -0.45 0.24
CA GLY A 177 -29.53 0.46 0.35
C GLY A 177 -29.50 1.17 1.70
N GLU A 178 -29.58 2.49 1.67
CA GLU A 178 -29.64 3.33 2.86
C GLU A 178 -30.89 4.21 2.83
N LEU A 179 -31.50 4.43 4.00
CA LEU A 179 -32.63 5.33 4.15
C LEU A 179 -32.13 6.77 4.40
N ALA A 180 -32.15 7.60 3.37
CA ALA A 180 -31.92 9.03 3.50
C ALA A 180 -33.28 9.73 3.75
N GLY A 181 -33.66 9.82 5.03
CA GLY A 181 -34.97 10.33 5.43
C GLY A 181 -36.09 9.35 5.04
N THR A 182 -36.96 9.75 4.10
CA THR A 182 -38.05 8.90 3.58
C THR A 182 -37.71 8.22 2.25
N MET A 183 -36.50 8.44 1.71
CA MET A 183 -36.07 7.89 0.42
C MET A 183 -35.09 6.74 0.64
N VAL A 184 -35.27 5.65 -0.11
CA VAL A 184 -34.28 4.57 -0.20
C VAL A 184 -33.28 4.97 -1.28
N VAL A 185 -32.04 5.24 -0.88
CA VAL A 185 -30.92 5.54 -1.77
C VAL A 185 -30.06 4.29 -1.89
N THR A 186 -29.76 3.85 -3.11
CA THR A 186 -28.81 2.75 -3.33
C THR A 186 -27.43 3.34 -3.60
N ARG A 187 -26.48 3.02 -2.74
CA ARG A 187 -25.05 3.29 -2.93
C ARG A 187 -24.41 2.11 -3.64
N TRP A 188 -23.50 2.39 -4.57
CA TRP A 188 -22.78 1.39 -5.35
C TRP A 188 -21.28 1.56 -5.13
N LEU A 189 -20.58 0.46 -4.88
CA LEU A 189 -19.13 0.41 -4.83
C LEU A 189 -18.61 -0.43 -6.00
N HIS A 190 -17.74 0.18 -6.79
CA HIS A 190 -16.97 -0.47 -7.85
C HIS A 190 -15.51 -0.49 -7.42
N GLN A 191 -14.96 -1.68 -7.26
CA GLN A 191 -13.59 -1.87 -6.76
C GLN A 191 -12.83 -2.83 -7.67
N ARG A 192 -11.57 -2.54 -7.93
CA ARG A 192 -10.64 -3.41 -8.66
C ARG A 192 -9.45 -3.68 -7.77
N LEU A 193 -9.19 -4.96 -7.49
CA LEU A 193 -8.00 -5.39 -6.75
C LEU A 193 -6.94 -5.86 -7.76
N GLY A 194 -5.75 -5.29 -7.67
CA GLY A 194 -4.61 -5.59 -8.54
C GLY A 194 -4.67 -5.01 -9.95
N VAL A 195 -3.58 -5.20 -10.69
CA VAL A 195 -3.36 -4.58 -12.01
C VAL A 195 -3.99 -5.35 -13.17
N LEU A 196 -4.24 -6.65 -13.04
CA LEU A 196 -4.78 -7.46 -14.14
C LEU A 196 -6.24 -7.09 -14.45
N ALA A 197 -6.58 -7.07 -15.74
CA ALA A 197 -7.96 -6.95 -16.15
C ALA A 197 -8.75 -8.22 -15.79
N PRO A 198 -10.09 -8.15 -15.63
CA PRO A 198 -10.89 -9.31 -15.24
C PRO A 198 -10.77 -10.52 -16.18
N ASP A 199 -10.63 -10.29 -17.49
CA ASP A 199 -10.43 -11.35 -18.48
C ASP A 199 -9.00 -11.90 -18.52
N GLU A 200 -7.99 -11.07 -18.23
CA GLU A 200 -6.59 -11.50 -18.04
C GLU A 200 -6.45 -12.43 -16.83
N ALA A 201 -7.00 -12.04 -15.68
CA ALA A 201 -6.97 -12.87 -14.47
C ALA A 201 -7.75 -14.19 -14.67
N CYS A 202 -8.88 -14.15 -15.39
CA CYS A 202 -9.61 -15.36 -15.77
C CYS A 202 -8.83 -16.24 -16.76
N PHE A 203 -8.07 -15.65 -17.68
CA PHE A 203 -7.23 -16.39 -18.61
C PHE A 203 -6.10 -17.13 -17.86
N LEU A 204 -5.37 -16.45 -16.98
CA LEU A 204 -4.32 -17.09 -16.17
C LEU A 204 -4.87 -18.21 -15.26
N LEU A 205 -6.04 -18.00 -14.66
CA LEU A 205 -6.73 -19.06 -13.91
C LEU A 205 -7.08 -20.26 -14.81
N ALA A 206 -7.51 -20.02 -16.05
CA ALA A 206 -7.81 -21.08 -17.02
C ALA A 206 -6.53 -21.82 -17.46
N VAL A 207 -5.43 -21.12 -17.67
CA VAL A 207 -4.11 -21.72 -17.94
C VAL A 207 -3.76 -22.71 -16.82
N ARG A 208 -3.82 -22.27 -15.56
CA ARG A 208 -3.54 -23.13 -14.41
C ARG A 208 -4.47 -24.34 -14.35
N ALA A 209 -5.77 -24.14 -14.60
CA ALA A 209 -6.77 -25.20 -14.61
C ALA A 209 -6.49 -26.29 -15.65
N VAL A 210 -6.09 -25.89 -16.86
CA VAL A 210 -5.76 -26.83 -17.96
C VAL A 210 -4.45 -27.55 -17.69
N VAL A 211 -3.44 -26.85 -17.18
CA VAL A 211 -2.14 -27.46 -16.80
C VAL A 211 -2.37 -28.56 -15.78
N GLN A 212 -3.05 -28.25 -14.66
CA GLN A 212 -3.28 -29.18 -13.55
C GLN A 212 -4.41 -30.19 -13.77
N ARG A 213 -5.11 -30.15 -14.91
CA ARG A 213 -6.25 -31.03 -15.23
C ARG A 213 -7.34 -31.01 -14.14
N VAL A 214 -7.68 -29.80 -13.69
CA VAL A 214 -8.66 -29.59 -12.63
C VAL A 214 -10.01 -30.20 -13.02
N ASP A 215 -10.63 -30.94 -12.10
CA ASP A 215 -11.89 -31.63 -12.35
C ASP A 215 -13.09 -30.68 -12.55
N ASP A 216 -14.11 -31.18 -13.27
CA ASP A 216 -15.31 -30.41 -13.58
C ASP A 216 -16.07 -29.92 -12.33
N ALA A 217 -15.98 -30.64 -11.20
CA ALA A 217 -16.65 -30.25 -9.98
C ALA A 217 -15.98 -29.01 -9.36
N ALA A 218 -14.66 -28.95 -9.36
CA ALA A 218 -13.87 -27.78 -8.97
C ALA A 218 -14.11 -26.60 -9.91
N ILE A 219 -14.05 -26.81 -11.23
CA ILE A 219 -14.38 -25.77 -12.23
C ILE A 219 -15.78 -25.20 -11.99
N LYS A 220 -16.76 -26.04 -11.66
CA LYS A 220 -18.12 -25.61 -11.34
C LYS A 220 -18.18 -24.78 -10.05
N ARG A 221 -17.41 -25.12 -9.02
CA ARG A 221 -17.30 -24.30 -7.79
C ARG A 221 -16.70 -22.93 -8.11
N TRP A 222 -15.58 -22.88 -8.83
CA TRP A 222 -14.91 -21.61 -9.16
C TRP A 222 -15.81 -20.69 -9.98
N LYS A 223 -16.55 -21.23 -10.96
CA LYS A 223 -17.54 -20.48 -11.73
C LYS A 223 -18.62 -19.82 -10.87
N LYS A 224 -18.98 -20.39 -9.71
CA LYS A 224 -19.96 -19.77 -8.79
C LYS A 224 -19.38 -18.56 -8.06
N LEU A 225 -18.09 -18.59 -7.75
CA LEU A 225 -17.36 -17.48 -7.13
C LEU A 225 -17.12 -16.33 -8.12
N LEU A 226 -17.03 -16.64 -9.41
CA LEU A 226 -16.90 -15.65 -10.46
C LEU A 226 -18.26 -15.01 -10.83
N GLY A 227 -18.29 -13.67 -10.87
CA GLY A 227 -19.41 -12.91 -11.44
C GLY A 227 -19.65 -13.24 -12.91
N ALA A 228 -20.83 -12.89 -13.45
CA ALA A 228 -21.31 -13.37 -14.76
C ALA A 228 -20.31 -13.15 -15.92
N ASN A 229 -19.74 -11.95 -16.03
CA ASN A 229 -18.78 -11.61 -17.09
C ASN A 229 -17.48 -12.42 -16.96
N LYS A 230 -16.93 -12.51 -15.75
CA LYS A 230 -15.73 -13.29 -15.44
C LYS A 230 -15.94 -14.78 -15.69
N ARG A 231 -17.09 -15.32 -15.27
CA ARG A 231 -17.49 -16.72 -15.51
C ARG A 231 -17.52 -17.06 -17.00
N LYS A 232 -18.04 -16.14 -17.84
CA LYS A 232 -18.07 -16.30 -19.29
C LYS A 232 -16.65 -16.32 -19.85
N SER A 233 -15.84 -15.31 -19.51
CA SER A 233 -14.44 -15.20 -19.96
C SER A 233 -13.61 -16.42 -19.57
N PHE A 234 -13.64 -16.83 -18.30
CA PHE A 234 -12.99 -18.04 -17.81
C PHE A 234 -13.42 -19.30 -18.59
N GLY A 235 -14.73 -19.46 -18.86
CA GLY A 235 -15.26 -20.59 -19.61
C GLY A 235 -14.92 -20.59 -21.10
N GLU A 236 -14.67 -19.43 -21.70
CA GLU A 236 -14.16 -19.30 -23.07
C GLU A 236 -12.67 -19.68 -23.12
N SER A 237 -11.84 -19.07 -22.26
CA SER A 237 -10.41 -19.39 -22.16
C SER A 237 -10.16 -20.87 -21.87
N LEU A 238 -10.92 -21.48 -20.95
CA LEU A 238 -10.80 -22.90 -20.63
C LEU A 238 -11.06 -23.80 -21.86
N ARG A 239 -12.10 -23.47 -22.64
CA ARG A 239 -12.44 -24.24 -23.85
C ARG A 239 -11.40 -24.08 -24.94
N ASP A 240 -10.86 -22.87 -25.12
CA ASP A 240 -9.83 -22.59 -26.12
C ASP A 240 -8.54 -23.34 -25.77
N LEU A 241 -8.06 -23.21 -24.52
CA LEU A 241 -6.83 -23.84 -24.05
C LEU A 241 -6.90 -25.38 -24.02
N HIS A 242 -8.08 -25.97 -23.79
CA HIS A 242 -8.25 -27.43 -23.86
C HIS A 242 -8.09 -28.01 -25.27
N ARG A 243 -8.34 -27.23 -26.33
CA ARG A 243 -8.23 -27.72 -27.72
C ARG A 243 -6.80 -28.08 -28.09
N ASP A 244 -5.84 -27.33 -27.54
CA ASP A 244 -4.41 -27.53 -27.78
C ASP A 244 -3.61 -27.41 -26.48
N ARG A 245 -3.90 -28.33 -25.55
CA ARG A 245 -3.15 -28.41 -24.28
C ARG A 245 -1.66 -28.66 -24.53
N GLY A 246 -1.30 -29.37 -25.61
CA GLY A 246 0.10 -29.62 -25.96
C GLY A 246 0.85 -28.33 -26.22
N ALA A 247 0.33 -27.48 -27.11
CA ALA A 247 0.91 -26.16 -27.38
C ALA A 247 0.97 -25.27 -26.13
N LEU A 248 -0.02 -25.36 -25.23
CA LEU A 248 0.03 -24.63 -23.96
C LEU A 248 1.21 -25.08 -23.08
N LEU A 249 1.42 -26.40 -22.92
CA LEU A 249 2.53 -26.90 -22.09
C LEU A 249 3.88 -26.50 -22.68
N GLU A 250 4.01 -26.56 -24.01
CA GLU A 250 5.20 -26.11 -24.72
C GLU A 250 5.44 -24.61 -24.55
N ALA A 251 4.41 -23.78 -24.70
CA ALA A 251 4.49 -22.33 -24.50
C ALA A 251 4.87 -21.93 -23.07
N LEU A 252 4.57 -22.76 -22.07
CA LEU A 252 4.98 -22.54 -20.68
C LEU A 252 6.36 -23.12 -20.35
N GLY A 253 7.01 -23.82 -21.28
CA GLY A 253 8.29 -24.49 -21.04
C GLY A 253 8.23 -25.62 -20.01
N LEU A 254 7.06 -26.25 -19.84
CA LEU A 254 6.88 -27.31 -18.83
C LEU A 254 7.50 -28.64 -19.30
N PRO A 255 8.17 -29.40 -18.41
CA PRO A 255 8.72 -30.69 -18.76
C PRO A 255 7.63 -31.75 -18.92
N GLU A 256 8.00 -32.96 -19.36
CA GLU A 256 7.08 -34.09 -19.46
C GLU A 256 6.33 -34.34 -18.15
N GLU A 257 5.02 -34.60 -18.26
CA GLU A 257 4.13 -34.76 -17.09
C GLU A 257 4.54 -35.91 -16.17
N ALA A 258 5.31 -36.90 -16.68
CA ALA A 258 5.84 -37.98 -15.86
C ALA A 258 6.84 -37.51 -14.79
N LEU A 259 7.40 -36.31 -14.93
CA LEU A 259 8.31 -35.67 -13.97
C LEU A 259 7.58 -34.79 -12.95
N TRP A 260 6.27 -34.60 -13.11
CA TRP A 260 5.54 -33.66 -12.27
C TRP A 260 5.27 -34.25 -10.88
N PRO A 261 5.49 -33.49 -9.80
CA PRO A 261 5.05 -33.88 -8.47
C PRO A 261 3.53 -34.00 -8.40
N ASP A 262 3.05 -34.84 -7.48
CA ASP A 262 1.63 -34.92 -7.16
C ASP A 262 1.09 -33.57 -6.68
N VAL A 263 -0.17 -33.28 -7.04
CA VAL A 263 -0.86 -32.08 -6.55
C VAL A 263 -1.02 -32.17 -5.05
N GLN A 264 -0.52 -31.17 -4.33
CA GLN A 264 -0.60 -31.12 -2.88
C GLN A 264 -2.05 -30.87 -2.45
N PRO A 265 -2.56 -31.62 -1.46
CA PRO A 265 -3.85 -31.30 -0.86
C PRO A 265 -3.76 -29.96 -0.13
N PRO A 266 -4.88 -29.23 0.03
CA PRO A 266 -4.89 -28.04 0.86
C PRO A 266 -4.54 -28.41 2.29
N ASP A 267 -3.74 -27.56 2.94
CA ASP A 267 -3.51 -27.69 4.38
C ASP A 267 -4.78 -27.31 5.14
N ALA A 268 -5.39 -28.33 5.73
CA ALA A 268 -6.62 -28.21 6.50
C ALA A 268 -6.37 -28.16 8.02
N ALA A 269 -5.12 -28.31 8.46
CA ALA A 269 -4.80 -28.23 9.88
C ALA A 269 -4.91 -26.76 10.34
N PRO A 270 -5.62 -26.44 11.43
CA PRO A 270 -5.65 -25.10 11.99
C PRO A 270 -4.25 -24.59 12.30
N LEU A 271 -4.03 -23.29 12.10
CA LEU A 271 -2.76 -22.66 12.45
C LEU A 271 -2.52 -22.79 13.96
N PRO A 272 -1.29 -23.09 14.39
CA PRO A 272 -0.96 -23.02 15.80
C PRO A 272 -1.07 -21.58 16.29
N ASP A 273 -1.65 -21.42 17.47
CA ASP A 273 -1.56 -20.18 18.23
C ASP A 273 -0.09 -19.95 18.61
N ASP A 274 0.46 -18.83 18.14
CA ASP A 274 1.85 -18.43 18.38
C ASP A 274 1.97 -17.40 19.51
N GLY A 275 0.87 -17.13 20.24
CA GLY A 275 0.84 -16.16 21.32
C GLY A 275 1.10 -14.74 20.85
N TRP A 276 0.94 -14.47 19.55
CA TRP A 276 1.17 -13.15 18.98
C TRP A 276 0.21 -12.13 19.60
N GLN A 277 0.78 -10.97 19.91
CA GLN A 277 0.06 -9.78 20.31
C GLN A 277 0.42 -8.69 19.31
N PRO A 278 -0.54 -7.83 18.91
CA PRO A 278 -0.23 -6.70 18.06
C PRO A 278 0.88 -5.88 18.70
N GLU A 279 1.86 -5.50 17.88
CA GLU A 279 2.91 -4.55 18.26
C GLU A 279 2.26 -3.31 18.90
N GLU A 280 2.92 -2.73 19.92
CA GLU A 280 2.36 -1.65 20.73
C GLU A 280 1.75 -0.57 19.82
N ARG A 281 0.44 -0.33 19.97
CA ARG A 281 -0.34 0.54 19.08
C ARG A 281 0.38 1.86 18.87
N GLN A 282 0.49 2.30 17.61
CA GLN A 282 1.24 3.51 17.27
C GLN A 282 0.80 4.70 18.17
N PRO A 283 1.76 5.43 18.76
CA PRO A 283 1.44 6.57 19.57
C PRO A 283 0.85 7.66 18.68
N VAL A 284 -0.36 8.10 19.00
CA VAL A 284 -1.03 9.25 18.37
C VAL A 284 -1.26 10.32 19.42
N PHE A 285 -1.50 11.54 18.96
CA PHE A 285 -1.59 12.72 19.81
C PHE A 285 -2.88 13.48 19.47
N ARG A 286 -3.39 14.22 20.45
CA ARG A 286 -4.48 15.18 20.26
C ARG A 286 -3.91 16.41 19.57
N ASP A 287 -4.36 16.68 18.36
CA ASP A 287 -4.12 17.96 17.71
C ASP A 287 -5.21 18.93 18.16
N THR A 288 -4.82 19.90 18.98
CA THR A 288 -5.71 20.91 19.54
C THR A 288 -5.81 22.16 18.66
N ASP A 289 -5.09 22.21 17.54
CA ASP A 289 -4.71 23.48 16.91
C ASP A 289 -5.65 23.96 15.78
N HIS A 290 -6.89 23.47 15.76
CA HIS A 290 -7.89 23.94 14.80
C HIS A 290 -8.79 25.01 15.40
N HIS A 291 -8.25 26.23 15.48
CA HIS A 291 -9.07 27.41 15.61
C HIS A 291 -9.83 27.65 14.29
N HIS A 292 -11.14 27.42 14.28
CA HIS A 292 -12.02 27.74 13.15
C HIS A 292 -12.25 29.25 12.97
N GLY A 293 -11.22 30.10 13.09
CA GLY A 293 -11.35 31.53 12.84
C GLY A 293 -12.02 31.77 11.47
N VAL A 294 -11.59 31.04 10.45
CA VAL A 294 -12.15 31.11 9.09
C VAL A 294 -13.60 30.56 9.02
N GLY A 295 -13.89 29.45 9.69
CA GLY A 295 -15.24 28.87 9.73
C GLY A 295 -16.24 29.78 10.45
N GLY A 296 -15.85 30.35 11.59
CA GLY A 296 -16.61 31.35 12.32
C GLY A 296 -16.83 32.64 11.53
N MET A 297 -15.84 33.07 10.74
CA MET A 297 -15.97 34.21 9.84
C MET A 297 -17.06 33.99 8.78
N MET A 298 -17.11 32.79 8.19
CA MET A 298 -18.12 32.42 7.18
C MET A 298 -19.52 32.37 7.79
N PHE A 299 -19.69 31.76 8.97
CA PHE A 299 -20.97 31.74 9.68
C PHE A 299 -21.43 33.15 10.10
N GLY A 300 -20.53 33.98 10.61
CA GLY A 300 -20.81 35.37 10.96
C GLY A 300 -21.21 36.21 9.73
N GLY A 301 -20.53 36.00 8.60
CA GLY A 301 -20.89 36.62 7.32
C GLY A 301 -22.28 36.21 6.84
N LEU A 302 -22.61 34.91 6.89
CA LEU A 302 -23.92 34.40 6.50
C LEU A 302 -25.04 34.96 7.40
N ALA A 303 -24.84 34.98 8.72
CA ALA A 303 -25.77 35.58 9.67
C ALA A 303 -25.97 37.09 9.41
N GLY A 304 -24.89 37.81 9.07
CA GLY A 304 -24.95 39.22 8.69
C GLY A 304 -25.77 39.46 7.41
N VAL A 305 -25.59 38.62 6.38
CA VAL A 305 -26.38 38.69 5.13
C VAL A 305 -27.85 38.41 5.39
N LEU A 306 -28.17 37.36 6.17
CA LEU A 306 -29.54 37.04 6.54
C LEU A 306 -30.20 38.18 7.33
N GLY A 307 -29.46 38.81 8.24
CA GLY A 307 -29.91 39.99 8.97
C GLY A 307 -30.20 41.19 8.05
N LEU A 308 -29.34 41.42 7.05
CA LEU A 308 -29.54 42.47 6.05
C LEU A 308 -30.79 42.22 5.18
N VAL A 309 -31.00 40.98 4.72
CA VAL A 309 -32.19 40.59 3.94
C VAL A 309 -33.47 40.78 4.76
N ALA A 310 -33.46 40.39 6.04
CA ALA A 310 -34.58 40.58 6.94
C ALA A 310 -34.88 42.08 7.17
N ALA A 311 -33.85 42.91 7.37
CA ALA A 311 -34.01 44.35 7.55
C ALA A 311 -34.57 45.05 6.29
N ALA A 312 -34.06 44.70 5.11
CA ALA A 312 -34.52 45.23 3.84
C ALA A 312 -35.97 44.83 3.49
N SER A 313 -36.43 43.68 4.02
CA SER A 313 -37.81 43.21 3.87
C SER A 313 -38.81 44.00 4.72
N LEU A 314 -38.35 44.63 5.80
CA LEU A 314 -39.17 45.42 6.73
C LEU A 314 -39.20 46.92 6.37
N ASP A 315 -38.09 47.47 5.88
CA ASP A 315 -38.00 48.83 5.35
C ASP A 315 -36.99 48.89 4.18
N PRO A 316 -37.45 49.04 2.92
CA PRO A 316 -36.59 49.06 1.75
C PRO A 316 -35.90 50.41 1.51
N SER A 317 -35.89 51.31 2.51
CA SER A 317 -35.20 52.59 2.40
C SER A 317 -33.70 52.40 2.14
N SER A 318 -33.13 53.24 1.28
CA SER A 318 -31.72 53.16 0.88
C SER A 318 -30.74 53.30 2.05
N GLY A 319 -31.16 53.93 3.14
CA GLY A 319 -30.37 54.06 4.37
C GLY A 319 -30.17 52.75 5.12
N VAL A 320 -31.19 51.88 5.18
CA VAL A 320 -31.13 50.57 5.86
C VAL A 320 -30.19 49.62 5.12
N LEU A 321 -30.23 49.64 3.78
CA LEU A 321 -29.34 48.85 2.93
C LEU A 321 -27.86 49.27 3.09
N LEU A 322 -27.58 50.57 3.11
CA LEU A 322 -26.22 51.11 3.30
C LEU A 322 -25.65 50.77 4.68
N LEU A 323 -26.46 50.91 5.74
CA LEU A 323 -26.05 50.56 7.10
C LEU A 323 -25.84 49.04 7.27
N GLY A 324 -26.70 48.22 6.67
CA GLY A 324 -26.55 46.77 6.71
C GLY A 324 -25.35 46.25 5.94
N LEU A 325 -25.05 46.81 4.76
CA LEU A 325 -23.83 46.49 4.00
C LEU A 325 -22.58 46.89 4.77
N ALA A 326 -22.58 48.04 5.45
CA ALA A 326 -21.47 48.47 6.30
C ALA A 326 -21.29 47.58 7.55
N GLY A 327 -22.33 46.86 7.98
CA GLY A 327 -22.30 45.94 9.12
C GLY A 327 -21.74 44.54 8.81
N LEU A 328 -21.68 44.13 7.54
CA LEU A 328 -21.20 42.80 7.15
C LEU A 328 -19.75 42.49 7.59
N PRO A 329 -18.77 43.40 7.45
CA PRO A 329 -17.43 43.18 7.97
C PRO A 329 -17.43 43.01 9.50
N GLY A 330 -18.29 43.73 10.21
CA GLY A 330 -18.45 43.61 11.65
C GLY A 330 -19.02 42.25 12.06
N ALA A 331 -20.04 41.76 11.34
CA ALA A 331 -20.62 40.44 11.58
C ALA A 331 -19.62 39.30 11.28
N ALA A 332 -18.85 39.42 10.20
CA ALA A 332 -17.78 38.47 9.87
C ALA A 332 -16.65 38.50 10.92
N PHE A 333 -16.27 39.68 11.41
CA PHE A 333 -15.25 39.82 12.47
C PHE A 333 -15.74 39.26 13.82
N VAL A 334 -16.99 39.53 14.20
CA VAL A 334 -17.61 38.94 15.39
C VAL A 334 -17.67 37.42 15.26
N GLY A 335 -18.09 36.91 14.09
CA GLY A 335 -18.09 35.49 13.79
C GLY A 335 -16.69 34.86 13.88
N TYR A 336 -15.66 35.52 13.35
CA TYR A 336 -14.27 35.11 13.48
C TYR A 336 -13.86 35.04 14.96
N ARG A 337 -14.14 36.08 15.75
CA ARG A 337 -13.80 36.12 17.20
C ARG A 337 -14.55 35.07 18.01
N VAL A 338 -15.82 34.79 17.69
CA VAL A 338 -16.58 33.70 18.32
C VAL A 338 -16.06 32.35 17.87
N GLY A 339 -15.67 32.18 16.61
CA GLY A 339 -15.03 30.97 16.08
C GLY A 339 -13.68 30.67 16.74
N LEU A 340 -12.94 31.71 17.16
CA LEU A 340 -11.75 31.54 18.00
C LEU A 340 -12.06 31.10 19.45
N LEU A 341 -13.28 31.33 19.94
CA LEU A 341 -13.71 30.94 21.29
C LEU A 341 -14.35 29.54 21.34
N VAL A 342 -14.92 29.09 20.23
CA VAL A 342 -15.48 27.73 20.12
C VAL A 342 -14.34 26.78 19.77
N ARG A 343 -13.88 26.02 20.76
CA ARG A 343 -12.96 24.90 20.51
C ARG A 343 -13.69 23.86 19.67
N ALA A 344 -13.19 23.62 18.46
CA ALA A 344 -13.45 22.35 17.80
C ALA A 344 -12.89 21.25 18.72
N GLY A 345 -13.59 20.13 18.83
CA GLY A 345 -13.04 18.99 19.57
C GLY A 345 -11.68 18.59 18.99
N ASP A 346 -10.83 17.99 19.82
CA ASP A 346 -9.50 17.54 19.41
C ASP A 346 -9.61 16.62 18.20
N THR A 347 -8.61 16.66 17.32
CA THR A 347 -8.45 15.68 16.24
C THR A 347 -7.26 14.77 16.52
N CYS A 348 -7.26 13.59 15.90
CA CYS A 348 -6.15 12.66 15.99
C CYS A 348 -5.02 13.10 15.06
N SER A 349 -3.79 13.23 15.57
CA SER A 349 -2.61 13.58 14.79
C SER A 349 -2.29 12.59 13.67
N GLY A 350 -2.71 11.32 13.81
CA GLY A 350 -2.46 10.26 12.84
C GLY A 350 -3.48 10.24 11.69
N CYS A 351 -4.78 10.29 11.99
CA CYS A 351 -5.84 10.12 10.99
C CYS A 351 -6.72 11.36 10.75
N GLY A 352 -6.55 12.45 11.51
CA GLY A 352 -7.37 13.66 11.44
C GLY A 352 -8.81 13.49 11.93
N GLY A 353 -9.20 12.29 12.39
CA GLY A 353 -10.54 12.02 12.91
C GLY A 353 -10.79 12.72 14.25
N PRO A 354 -12.05 13.06 14.59
CA PRO A 354 -12.39 13.69 15.87
C PRO A 354 -12.14 12.74 17.05
N VAL A 355 -11.61 13.28 18.15
CA VAL A 355 -11.21 12.53 19.34
C VAL A 355 -11.95 13.10 20.57
N PRO A 356 -12.87 12.36 21.18
CA PRO A 356 -13.52 12.77 22.43
C PRO A 356 -12.51 12.98 23.57
N ASP A 357 -12.79 13.87 24.53
CA ASP A 357 -11.87 14.20 25.63
C ASP A 357 -11.55 13.01 26.56
N ASP A 358 -12.41 11.99 26.60
CA ASP A 358 -12.37 10.88 27.56
C ASP A 358 -11.81 9.57 27.00
N VAL A 359 -11.40 9.53 25.73
CA VAL A 359 -10.79 8.33 25.14
C VAL A 359 -9.27 8.34 25.25
N THR A 360 -8.70 7.18 25.59
CA THR A 360 -7.25 6.90 25.58
C THR A 360 -6.79 6.28 24.26
N GLU A 361 -7.73 6.05 23.34
CA GLU A 361 -7.52 5.42 22.04
C GLU A 361 -8.30 6.18 20.97
N CYS A 362 -7.70 6.39 19.81
CA CYS A 362 -8.39 7.00 18.69
C CYS A 362 -9.39 6.00 18.09
N THR A 363 -10.67 6.38 18.04
CA THR A 363 -11.73 5.53 17.47
C THR A 363 -11.65 5.37 15.95
N GLY A 364 -10.88 6.23 15.26
CA GLY A 364 -10.69 6.16 13.81
C GLY A 364 -9.53 5.25 13.40
N CYS A 365 -8.32 5.48 13.93
CA CYS A 365 -7.12 4.72 13.54
C CYS A 365 -6.71 3.62 14.54
N GLY A 366 -7.31 3.58 15.74
CA GLY A 366 -6.91 2.65 16.79
C GLY A 366 -5.60 3.01 17.51
N GLY A 367 -4.92 4.10 17.12
CA GLY A 367 -3.69 4.57 17.78
C GLY A 367 -3.91 4.91 19.26
N GLN A 368 -2.89 4.69 20.08
CA GLN A 368 -2.94 5.00 21.51
C GLN A 368 -2.64 6.49 21.73
N ILE A 369 -3.55 7.20 22.39
CA ILE A 369 -3.38 8.64 22.63
C ILE A 369 -2.35 8.84 23.74
N ARG A 370 -1.15 9.30 23.38
CA ARG A 370 -0.03 9.50 24.32
C ARG A 370 0.09 10.94 24.83
N GLY A 371 -0.72 11.86 24.32
CA GLY A 371 -0.73 13.26 24.76
C GLY A 371 -1.45 14.18 23.79
N ALA A 372 -1.16 15.47 23.87
CA ALA A 372 -1.53 16.46 22.87
C ALA A 372 -0.25 16.99 22.19
N LEU A 373 -0.34 17.38 20.92
CA LEU A 373 0.76 18.02 20.23
C LEU A 373 1.01 19.40 20.84
N GLU A 374 2.29 19.76 21.00
CA GLU A 374 2.65 21.13 21.33
C GLU A 374 2.39 22.06 20.13
N PRO A 375 2.15 23.36 20.35
CA PRO A 375 1.94 24.29 19.25
C PRO A 375 3.11 24.29 18.24
N GLY A 376 2.82 23.95 16.98
CA GLY A 376 3.81 23.84 15.92
C GLY A 376 4.58 22.51 15.86
N GLN A 377 4.35 21.60 16.80
CA GLN A 377 4.94 20.26 16.79
C GLN A 377 4.21 19.37 15.78
N THR A 378 4.97 18.67 14.94
CA THR A 378 4.43 17.70 14.00
C THR A 378 4.18 16.35 14.66
N HIS A 379 3.29 15.55 14.08
CA HIS A 379 3.05 14.18 14.54
C HIS A 379 4.33 13.34 14.62
N LEU A 380 5.23 13.47 13.64
CA LEU A 380 6.47 12.71 13.57
C LEU A 380 7.44 13.08 14.71
N GLU A 381 7.58 14.38 15.00
CA GLU A 381 8.41 14.87 16.12
C GLU A 381 7.91 14.31 17.46
N ALA A 382 6.59 14.38 17.71
CA ALA A 382 5.99 13.86 18.93
C ALA A 382 6.14 12.33 19.06
N VAL A 383 5.98 11.58 17.96
CA VAL A 383 6.22 10.13 17.95
C VAL A 383 7.68 9.84 18.32
N ALA A 384 8.62 10.56 17.73
CA ALA A 384 10.05 10.34 17.95
C ALA A 384 10.48 10.68 19.39
N GLU A 385 9.85 11.67 20.03
CA GLU A 385 10.05 11.97 21.46
C GLU A 385 9.54 10.83 22.36
N VAL A 386 8.34 10.33 22.11
CA VAL A 386 7.72 9.29 22.96
C VAL A 386 8.41 7.93 22.82
N THR A 387 8.94 7.63 21.64
CA THR A 387 9.58 6.34 21.34
C THR A 387 11.08 6.33 21.68
N GLY A 388 11.67 7.48 22.03
CA GLY A 388 13.13 7.61 22.19
C GLY A 388 13.89 7.51 20.87
N LEU A 389 13.20 7.44 19.73
CA LEU A 389 13.79 7.38 18.40
C LEU A 389 14.58 8.65 18.07
N LEU A 390 14.23 9.81 18.64
CA LEU A 390 15.02 11.03 18.48
C LEU A 390 16.45 10.86 18.99
N GLU A 391 16.63 10.32 20.20
CA GLU A 391 17.96 10.10 20.78
C GLU A 391 18.77 9.07 19.98
N GLU A 392 18.09 8.05 19.43
CA GLU A 392 18.74 7.02 18.61
C GLU A 392 19.14 7.55 17.23
N LEU A 393 18.27 8.33 16.57
CA LEU A 393 18.56 8.98 15.28
C LEU A 393 19.63 10.07 15.43
N GLU A 394 19.63 10.82 16.54
CA GLU A 394 20.67 11.79 16.85
C GLU A 394 22.03 11.10 17.05
N ARG A 395 22.05 9.96 17.75
CA ARG A 395 23.27 9.15 17.94
C ARG A 395 23.76 8.56 16.61
N GLU A 396 22.87 8.00 15.79
CA GLU A 396 23.24 7.49 14.46
C GLU A 396 23.77 8.60 13.55
N ALA A 397 23.13 9.76 13.55
CA ALA A 397 23.61 10.93 12.82
C ALA A 397 24.98 11.42 13.31
N GLU A 398 25.23 11.40 14.63
CA GLU A 398 26.53 11.76 15.21
C GLU A 398 27.62 10.74 14.83
N GLU A 399 27.31 9.43 14.85
CA GLU A 399 28.21 8.37 14.41
C GLU A 399 28.53 8.45 12.91
N ASP A 400 27.55 8.76 12.07
CA ASP A 400 27.75 8.95 10.63
C ASP A 400 28.57 10.20 10.34
N LEU A 401 28.36 11.28 11.10
CA LEU A 401 29.15 12.51 10.97
C LEU A 401 30.61 12.32 11.44
N GLU A 402 30.85 11.46 12.44
CA GLU A 402 32.21 11.11 12.88
C GLU A 402 32.98 10.31 11.82
N LYS A 403 32.28 9.43 11.09
CA LYS A 403 32.86 8.63 9.99
C LYS A 403 33.03 9.44 8.70
N ALA A 404 32.26 10.51 8.51
CA ALA A 404 32.30 11.33 7.30
C ALA A 404 33.71 11.91 7.05
N ALA A 405 34.18 11.85 5.80
CA ALA A 405 35.47 12.46 5.46
C ALA A 405 35.34 14.00 5.48
N PRO A 406 36.24 14.73 6.18
CA PRO A 406 36.11 16.18 6.37
C PRO A 406 35.94 16.98 5.07
N ARG A 407 36.60 16.56 4.00
CA ARG A 407 36.49 17.21 2.67
C ARG A 407 35.07 17.21 2.10
N TYR A 408 34.27 16.19 2.40
CA TYR A 408 32.90 16.06 1.89
C TYR A 408 31.92 16.83 2.77
N VAL A 409 32.15 16.84 4.09
CA VAL A 409 31.43 17.71 5.02
C VAL A 409 31.62 19.19 4.64
N GLU A 410 32.87 19.62 4.41
CA GLU A 410 33.21 20.99 4.01
C GLU A 410 32.62 21.37 2.64
N ALA A 411 32.57 20.43 1.71
CA ALA A 411 31.99 20.64 0.38
C ALA A 411 30.46 20.48 0.35
N GLY A 412 29.82 20.14 1.47
CA GLY A 412 28.37 19.96 1.56
C GLY A 412 27.84 18.73 0.82
N VAL A 413 28.69 17.74 0.52
CA VAL A 413 28.31 16.54 -0.22
C VAL A 413 27.44 15.65 0.67
N ARG A 414 26.22 15.33 0.22
CA ARG A 414 25.32 14.43 0.94
C ARG A 414 24.35 13.71 0.01
N CYS A 415 23.89 12.53 0.41
CA CYS A 415 22.84 11.84 -0.31
C CYS A 415 21.57 12.71 -0.32
N PRO A 416 20.94 12.97 -1.48
CA PRO A 416 19.73 13.80 -1.55
C PRO A 416 18.51 13.14 -0.88
N THR A 417 18.56 11.82 -0.64
CA THR A 417 17.44 11.06 -0.08
C THR A 417 17.55 10.87 1.42
N CYS A 418 18.72 10.46 1.93
CA CYS A 418 18.91 10.13 3.35
C CYS A 418 19.88 11.06 4.08
N SER A 419 20.48 12.03 3.40
CA SER A 419 21.48 12.96 3.95
C SER A 419 22.80 12.33 4.42
N TRP A 420 23.05 11.04 4.17
CA TRP A 420 24.35 10.41 4.44
C TRP A 420 25.50 11.15 3.75
N ILE A 421 26.61 11.35 4.47
CA ILE A 421 27.81 12.05 3.98
C ILE A 421 28.90 11.01 3.70
N PRO A 422 29.57 11.03 2.53
CA PRO A 422 30.62 10.07 2.23
C PRO A 422 31.77 10.06 3.25
N ASP A 423 32.17 8.88 3.68
CA ASP A 423 33.24 8.62 4.67
C ASP A 423 34.67 8.68 4.07
N GLY A 424 34.80 8.65 2.75
CA GLY A 424 36.10 8.63 2.08
C GLY A 424 36.53 7.25 1.59
N ASP A 425 35.85 6.19 2.00
CA ASP A 425 36.19 4.82 1.65
C ASP A 425 35.68 4.43 0.25
N ALA A 426 36.11 3.24 -0.18
CA ALA A 426 35.82 2.69 -1.49
C ALA A 426 34.57 1.79 -1.45
N HIS A 427 33.42 2.36 -1.78
CA HIS A 427 32.12 1.67 -1.73
C HIS A 427 31.58 1.21 -3.10
N TRP A 428 32.14 1.70 -4.21
CA TRP A 428 31.53 1.51 -5.53
C TRP A 428 32.39 0.63 -6.43
N GLN A 429 31.76 -0.28 -7.18
CA GLN A 429 32.42 -1.11 -8.18
C GLN A 429 31.88 -0.76 -9.58
N CYS A 430 32.78 -0.65 -10.56
CA CYS A 430 32.38 -0.36 -11.94
C CYS A 430 31.71 -1.58 -12.58
N HIS A 431 30.48 -1.44 -13.06
CA HIS A 431 29.75 -2.52 -13.74
C HIS A 431 30.28 -2.83 -15.15
N VAL A 432 31.11 -1.94 -15.74
CA VAL A 432 31.66 -2.11 -17.09
C VAL A 432 32.93 -2.95 -17.07
N CYS A 433 33.86 -2.65 -16.16
CA CYS A 433 35.16 -3.32 -16.11
C CYS A 433 35.30 -4.30 -14.93
N GLU A 434 34.32 -4.32 -14.02
CA GLU A 434 34.33 -5.16 -12.81
C GLU A 434 35.62 -5.01 -11.98
N GLY A 435 36.21 -3.80 -12.01
CA GLY A 435 37.47 -3.46 -11.33
C GLY A 435 37.36 -3.49 -9.81
N GLU A 436 38.40 -3.04 -9.11
CA GLU A 436 38.37 -2.92 -7.65
C GLU A 436 37.36 -1.85 -7.21
N MET A 437 36.89 -1.95 -5.96
CA MET A 437 36.03 -0.90 -5.39
C MET A 437 36.81 0.41 -5.32
N PHE A 438 36.15 1.52 -5.63
CA PHE A 438 36.73 2.86 -5.63
C PHE A 438 35.77 3.86 -4.98
N ASN A 439 36.29 5.04 -4.63
CA ASN A 439 35.48 6.15 -4.12
C ASN A 439 35.03 7.02 -5.30
N THR A 440 33.74 7.00 -5.62
CA THR A 440 33.19 7.74 -6.77
C THR A 440 33.41 9.25 -6.65
N PHE A 441 33.27 9.82 -5.44
CA PHE A 441 33.47 11.25 -5.19
C PHE A 441 34.95 11.67 -5.23
N ALA A 442 35.88 10.76 -4.96
CA ALA A 442 37.31 11.04 -5.11
C ALA A 442 37.74 11.16 -6.59
N HIS A 443 36.97 10.53 -7.49
CA HIS A 443 37.24 10.49 -8.93
C HIS A 443 36.22 11.28 -9.76
N GLY A 444 35.38 12.12 -9.13
CA GLY A 444 34.44 12.98 -9.85
C GLY A 444 33.37 12.21 -10.63
N GLY A 445 32.93 11.05 -10.13
CA GLY A 445 31.97 10.19 -10.82
C GLY A 445 32.59 9.36 -11.95
N GLN A 446 33.92 9.26 -12.05
CA GLN A 446 34.61 8.50 -13.10
C GLN A 446 35.29 7.24 -12.57
N CYS A 447 35.20 6.13 -13.29
CA CYS A 447 35.92 4.90 -12.96
C CYS A 447 37.43 5.09 -13.19
N PRO A 448 38.30 4.82 -12.19
CA PRO A 448 39.76 4.99 -12.34
C PRO A 448 40.42 3.94 -13.25
N HIS A 449 39.69 2.92 -13.70
CA HIS A 449 40.25 1.81 -14.48
C HIS A 449 39.89 1.86 -15.97
N CYS A 450 38.65 2.21 -16.31
CA CYS A 450 38.14 2.22 -17.68
C CYS A 450 37.64 3.58 -18.16
N ASP A 451 37.79 4.62 -17.35
CA ASP A 451 37.37 6.01 -17.64
C ASP A 451 35.86 6.21 -17.87
N GLU A 452 35.03 5.20 -17.56
CA GLU A 452 33.55 5.32 -17.62
C GLU A 452 33.06 6.40 -16.65
N VAL A 453 32.15 7.26 -17.10
CA VAL A 453 31.54 8.33 -16.29
C VAL A 453 30.16 7.91 -15.85
N PHE A 454 29.90 7.90 -14.54
CA PHE A 454 28.63 7.56 -13.95
C PHE A 454 27.78 8.82 -13.79
N GLU A 455 26.67 8.89 -14.53
CA GLU A 455 25.67 9.96 -14.38
C GLU A 455 24.90 9.84 -13.05
N GLU A 456 24.88 8.65 -12.47
CA GLU A 456 24.18 8.32 -11.23
C GLU A 456 25.10 7.59 -10.25
N THR A 457 24.82 7.73 -8.96
CA THR A 457 25.58 7.10 -7.88
C THR A 457 24.62 6.55 -6.83
N VAL A 458 24.85 5.30 -6.43
CA VAL A 458 24.08 4.63 -5.37
C VAL A 458 24.59 5.03 -3.99
N CYS A 459 23.70 5.29 -3.05
CA CYS A 459 24.06 5.56 -1.67
C CYS A 459 24.33 4.26 -0.90
N PRO A 460 25.51 4.04 -0.28
CA PRO A 460 25.78 2.85 0.53
C PRO A 460 24.92 2.73 1.80
N ALA A 461 24.33 3.84 2.27
CA ALA A 461 23.53 3.86 3.49
C ALA A 461 22.03 3.55 3.24
N CYS A 462 21.49 3.94 2.07
CA CYS A 462 20.06 3.78 1.78
C CYS A 462 19.75 3.06 0.45
N ASP A 463 20.78 2.61 -0.26
CA ASP A 463 20.73 1.94 -1.57
C ASP A 463 19.99 2.72 -2.67
N HIS A 464 19.70 4.00 -2.45
CA HIS A 464 19.03 4.83 -3.44
C HIS A 464 20.01 5.28 -4.52
N LEU A 465 19.60 5.13 -5.78
CA LEU A 465 20.31 5.63 -6.94
C LEU A 465 19.88 7.08 -7.22
N ALA A 466 20.82 8.02 -7.21
CA ALA A 466 20.55 9.43 -7.50
C ALA A 466 21.56 9.98 -8.51
N PRO A 467 21.16 10.97 -9.34
CA PRO A 467 22.09 11.68 -10.21
C PRO A 467 23.31 12.19 -9.44
N TYR A 468 24.52 11.99 -9.97
CA TYR A 468 25.77 12.32 -9.28
C TYR A 468 25.81 13.79 -8.83
N ASP A 469 25.34 14.69 -9.70
CA ASP A 469 25.35 16.14 -9.43
C ASP A 469 24.44 16.54 -8.24
N TRP A 470 23.40 15.76 -7.94
CA TRP A 470 22.47 16.06 -6.83
C TRP A 470 23.08 15.81 -5.44
N TRP A 471 24.22 15.14 -5.39
CA TRP A 471 24.95 14.94 -4.14
C TRP A 471 25.68 16.19 -3.69
N TRP A 472 25.87 17.17 -4.58
CA TRP A 472 26.55 18.41 -4.31
C TRP A 472 25.53 19.52 -4.03
N PRO A 473 25.86 20.49 -3.17
CA PRO A 473 25.01 21.66 -3.01
C PRO A 473 24.90 22.41 -4.34
N GLU A 474 23.71 22.92 -4.67
CA GLU A 474 23.55 23.82 -5.80
C GLU A 474 24.46 25.04 -5.58
N ASP A 475 25.32 25.35 -6.56
CA ASP A 475 26.15 26.56 -6.51
C ASP A 475 25.23 27.77 -6.34
N GLU A 476 25.23 28.39 -5.15
CA GLU A 476 24.61 29.70 -4.99
C GLU A 476 25.29 30.64 -6.00
N PRO A 477 24.54 31.25 -6.94
CA PRO A 477 25.14 32.15 -7.91
C PRO A 477 25.83 33.26 -7.13
N ALA A 478 27.16 33.32 -7.25
CA ALA A 478 27.98 34.29 -6.52
C ALA A 478 27.34 35.68 -6.65
N GLU A 479 26.90 36.25 -5.52
CA GLU A 479 26.32 37.59 -5.48
C GLU A 479 27.29 38.56 -6.16
N ALA A 480 26.89 39.07 -7.33
CA ALA A 480 27.67 39.97 -8.17
C ALA A 480 27.47 41.44 -7.81
#